data_AF-X0ZZS7-F1
#
_entry.id   AF-X0ZZS7-F1
#
_cell.length_a   1.000
_cell.length_b   1.000
_cell.length_c   1.000
_cell.angle_alpha   90.00
_cell.angle_beta   90.00
_cell.angle_gamma   90.00
#
_symmetry.space_group_name_H-M   'P 1'
#
loop_
_entity.id
_entity.type
_entity.pdbx_description
1 polymer ?
#
loop_
_entity_poly.entity_id
_entity_poly.type
_entity_poly.pdbx_seq_one_letter_code
_entity_poly.pdbx_strand_id
1 'polypeptide(L)'
;MVPPLFYVKRGEELFSNTEEMTAAAENRNCSLGKIAMAYEAELLGLSEKEILDEMLRRFEVMRISVNEGLHDRNVKMHLLKPSARRIFDSEEKGLAAIGGIHTRAAARSMAVMHICNSKGIICAAPTGGSAGVLPGVLVTLVEEKNIGPEKTAAALFAASAIGLIIAQRATFAAEVAGCQVEIGAAGAMSAAAVVEVAGGKAGQAVDAAAIALQNTMGSVCDPVQGGV
;
A
#
# COMPACT_ATOMS: atom_id res chain seq x y z
N MET A 1 -3.68 -18.76 27.86
CA MET A 1 -2.62 -17.90 27.33
C MET A 1 -3.30 -16.94 26.36
N VAL A 2 -3.25 -15.63 26.60
CA VAL A 2 -3.88 -14.66 25.69
C VAL A 2 -3.05 -14.64 24.40
N PRO A 3 -3.64 -14.76 23.20
CA PRO A 3 -2.88 -14.62 21.97
C PRO A 3 -2.16 -13.27 21.97
N PRO A 4 -0.89 -13.23 21.56
CA PRO A 4 -0.14 -11.98 21.61
C PRO A 4 -0.79 -10.95 20.68
N LEU A 5 -0.86 -9.70 21.15
CA LEU A 5 -1.37 -8.57 20.35
C LEU A 5 -0.51 -8.28 19.12
N PHE A 6 0.76 -8.73 19.13
CA PHE A 6 1.73 -8.57 18.05
C PHE A 6 2.48 -9.87 17.81
N TYR A 7 2.88 -10.11 16.56
CA TYR A 7 3.76 -11.24 16.24
C TYR A 7 5.14 -11.03 16.88
N VAL A 8 5.65 -12.07 17.51
CA VAL A 8 7.00 -12.06 18.12
C VAL A 8 7.99 -12.44 17.04
N LYS A 9 9.00 -11.60 16.81
CA LYS A 9 10.14 -11.93 15.95
C LYS A 9 10.97 -13.03 16.61
N ARG A 10 11.10 -14.17 15.94
CA ARG A 10 11.77 -15.39 16.45
C ARG A 10 12.96 -15.81 15.60
N GLY A 11 12.97 -15.44 14.32
CA GLY A 11 14.04 -15.75 13.37
C GLY A 11 14.92 -14.55 13.06
N GLU A 12 15.71 -14.70 11.99
CA GLU A 12 16.64 -13.68 11.50
C GLU A 12 16.09 -12.95 10.29
N GLU A 13 16.59 -11.75 10.04
CA GLU A 13 16.24 -10.95 8.87
C GLU A 13 16.98 -11.48 7.63
N LEU A 14 16.28 -11.76 6.53
CA LEU A 14 16.92 -12.25 5.30
C LEU A 14 17.71 -11.18 4.53
N PHE A 15 17.39 -9.91 4.73
CA PHE A 15 18.03 -8.77 4.08
C PHE A 15 17.75 -7.48 4.87
N SER A 16 18.64 -6.51 4.72
CA SER A 16 18.62 -5.21 5.42
C SER A 16 18.64 -4.00 4.46
N ASN A 17 18.75 -4.25 3.15
CA ASN A 17 18.80 -3.24 2.11
C ASN A 17 18.31 -3.77 0.77
N THR A 18 18.14 -2.86 -0.19
CA THR A 18 17.66 -3.19 -1.52
C THR A 18 18.58 -4.13 -2.29
N GLU A 19 19.90 -4.00 -2.14
CA GLU A 19 20.88 -4.84 -2.85
C GLU A 19 20.82 -6.29 -2.38
N GLU A 20 20.84 -6.52 -1.07
CA GLU A 20 20.63 -7.84 -0.45
C GLU A 20 19.27 -8.43 -0.81
N MET A 21 18.21 -7.60 -0.77
CA MET A 21 16.85 -8.02 -1.10
C MET A 21 16.71 -8.48 -2.55
N THR A 22 17.27 -7.73 -3.51
CA THR A 22 17.25 -8.11 -4.93
C THR A 22 18.14 -9.32 -5.20
N ALA A 23 19.33 -9.38 -4.60
CA ALA A 23 20.22 -10.53 -4.73
C ALA A 23 19.58 -11.80 -4.16
N ALA A 24 18.88 -11.72 -3.03
CA ALA A 24 18.16 -12.83 -2.44
C ALA A 24 17.02 -13.33 -3.35
N ALA A 25 16.27 -12.42 -3.96
CA ALA A 25 15.23 -12.77 -4.92
C ALA A 25 15.79 -13.45 -6.19
N GLU A 26 16.89 -12.93 -6.73
CA GLU A 26 17.58 -13.48 -7.90
C GLU A 26 18.15 -14.87 -7.63
N ASN A 27 18.84 -15.04 -6.50
CA ASN A 27 19.40 -16.32 -6.07
C ASN A 27 18.33 -17.41 -5.89
N ARG A 28 17.13 -17.02 -5.44
CA ARG A 28 15.98 -17.94 -5.28
C ARG A 28 15.08 -18.00 -6.52
N ASN A 29 15.44 -17.29 -7.59
CA ASN A 29 14.65 -17.17 -8.83
C ASN A 29 13.17 -16.86 -8.55
N CYS A 30 12.91 -15.89 -7.69
CA CYS A 30 11.57 -15.50 -7.26
C CYS A 30 11.31 -13.99 -7.40
N SER A 31 10.04 -13.61 -7.31
CA SER A 31 9.62 -12.21 -7.37
C SER A 31 9.86 -11.48 -6.05
N LEU A 32 9.69 -10.15 -6.06
CA LEU A 32 9.86 -9.35 -4.84
C LEU A 32 8.84 -9.76 -3.76
N GLY A 33 7.59 -10.01 -4.16
CA GLY A 33 6.55 -10.47 -3.27
C GLY A 33 6.88 -11.82 -2.62
N LYS A 34 7.44 -12.77 -3.38
CA LYS A 34 7.82 -14.08 -2.86
C LYS A 34 8.99 -14.02 -1.89
N ILE A 35 10.04 -13.24 -2.19
CA ILE A 35 11.17 -13.12 -1.25
C ILE A 35 10.75 -12.42 0.04
N ALA A 36 9.84 -11.44 -0.04
CA ALA A 36 9.32 -10.73 1.12
C ALA A 36 8.38 -11.59 1.97
N MET A 37 7.58 -12.47 1.35
CA MET A 37 6.80 -13.47 2.08
C MET A 37 7.72 -14.44 2.83
N ALA A 38 8.80 -14.89 2.19
CA ALA A 38 9.79 -15.76 2.83
C ALA A 38 10.51 -15.05 4.00
N TYR A 39 10.84 -13.76 3.83
CA TYR A 39 11.39 -12.92 4.91
C TYR A 39 10.45 -12.89 6.11
N GLU A 40 9.16 -12.63 5.90
CA GLU A 40 8.18 -12.54 6.99
C GLU A 40 7.97 -13.89 7.69
N ALA A 41 7.88 -14.98 6.93
CA ALA A 41 7.73 -16.33 7.46
C ALA A 41 8.92 -16.75 8.33
N GLU A 42 10.15 -16.47 7.88
CA GLU A 42 11.38 -16.79 8.61
C GLU A 42 11.52 -15.92 9.87
N LEU A 43 11.29 -14.62 9.74
CA LEU A 43 11.39 -13.67 10.85
C LEU A 43 10.40 -14.01 11.98
N LEU A 44 9.17 -14.41 11.65
CA LEU A 44 8.12 -14.70 12.62
C LEU A 44 8.09 -16.17 13.05
N GLY A 45 8.74 -17.07 12.31
CA GLY A 45 8.64 -18.52 12.50
C GLY A 45 7.22 -19.04 12.28
N LEU A 46 6.53 -18.49 11.28
CA LEU A 46 5.16 -18.85 10.88
C LEU A 46 5.17 -19.57 9.54
N SER A 47 4.14 -20.38 9.29
CA SER A 47 3.97 -21.02 7.99
C SER A 47 3.59 -19.99 6.92
N GLU A 48 3.94 -20.26 5.65
CA GLU A 48 3.54 -19.41 4.53
C GLU A 48 2.02 -19.19 4.46
N LYS A 49 1.24 -20.20 4.85
CA LYS A 49 -0.22 -20.10 4.91
C LYS A 49 -0.68 -19.08 5.95
N GLU A 50 -0.12 -19.10 7.16
CA GLU A 50 -0.49 -18.13 8.21
C GLU A 50 -0.14 -16.70 7.80
N ILE A 51 1.02 -16.52 7.16
CA ILE A 51 1.47 -15.24 6.62
C ILE A 51 0.56 -14.75 5.48
N LEU A 52 0.17 -15.64 4.57
CA LEU A 52 -0.76 -15.37 3.49
C LEU A 52 -2.14 -14.95 4.03
N ASP A 53 -2.69 -15.73 4.96
CA ASP A 53 -4.01 -15.49 5.55
C ASP A 53 -4.05 -14.14 6.28
N GLU A 54 -3.01 -13.80 7.03
CA GLU A 54 -2.89 -12.49 7.70
C GLU A 54 -2.77 -11.33 6.71
N MET A 55 -2.02 -11.51 5.62
CA MET A 55 -1.90 -10.48 4.58
C MET A 55 -3.24 -10.24 3.88
N LEU A 56 -3.98 -11.31 3.56
CA LEU A 56 -5.31 -11.22 2.98
C LEU A 56 -6.33 -10.60 3.94
N ARG A 57 -6.21 -10.84 5.25
CA ARG A 57 -7.03 -10.16 6.25
C ARG A 57 -6.81 -8.65 6.23
N ARG A 58 -5.57 -8.19 6.09
CA ARG A 58 -5.24 -6.74 5.96
C ARG A 58 -5.77 -6.16 4.65
N PHE A 59 -5.66 -6.92 3.56
CA PHE A 59 -6.25 -6.55 2.28
C PHE A 59 -7.78 -6.39 2.38
N GLU A 60 -8.45 -7.25 3.16
CA GLU A 60 -9.90 -7.14 3.31
C GLU A 60 -10.30 -5.84 4.03
N VAL A 61 -9.55 -5.40 5.04
CA VAL A 61 -9.75 -4.08 5.68
C VAL A 61 -9.55 -2.94 4.67
N MET A 62 -8.53 -3.04 3.83
CA MET A 62 -8.29 -2.11 2.73
C MET A 62 -9.48 -2.05 1.75
N ARG A 63 -9.99 -3.21 1.33
CA ARG A 63 -11.11 -3.33 0.40
C ARG A 63 -12.41 -2.77 0.98
N ILE A 64 -12.69 -3.07 2.25
CA ILE A 64 -13.86 -2.55 2.97
C ILE A 64 -13.81 -1.02 3.03
N SER A 65 -12.67 -0.42 3.40
CA SER A 65 -12.57 1.05 3.50
C SER A 65 -12.72 1.76 2.14
N VAL A 66 -12.25 1.15 1.03
CA VAL A 66 -12.55 1.65 -0.32
C VAL A 66 -14.04 1.60 -0.60
N ASN A 67 -14.69 0.46 -0.33
CA ASN A 67 -16.11 0.27 -0.61
C ASN A 67 -16.99 1.22 0.22
N GLU A 68 -16.74 1.35 1.51
CA GLU A 68 -17.44 2.28 2.39
C GLU A 68 -17.23 3.72 1.94
N GLY A 69 -16.00 4.13 1.63
CA GLY A 69 -15.71 5.52 1.22
C GLY A 69 -16.33 5.92 -0.13
N LEU A 70 -16.66 4.95 -0.98
CA LEU A 70 -17.37 5.16 -2.25
C LEU A 70 -18.89 5.15 -2.10
N HIS A 71 -19.45 4.50 -1.09
CA HIS A 71 -20.91 4.27 -1.00
C HIS A 71 -21.58 4.94 0.19
N ASP A 72 -20.86 5.20 1.27
CA ASP A 72 -21.44 5.80 2.47
C ASP A 72 -21.70 7.30 2.26
N ARG A 73 -22.97 7.68 2.39
CA ARG A 73 -23.45 9.06 2.27
C ARG A 73 -23.33 9.85 3.57
N ASN A 74 -23.01 9.18 4.68
CA ASN A 74 -22.91 9.77 6.01
C ASN A 74 -21.48 10.08 6.43
N VAL A 75 -20.49 9.94 5.54
CA VAL A 75 -19.10 10.29 5.82
C VAL A 75 -18.99 11.78 6.12
N LYS A 76 -18.72 12.10 7.38
CA LYS A 76 -18.56 13.47 7.88
C LYS A 76 -17.08 13.80 7.99
N MET A 77 -16.59 14.56 7.01
CA MET A 77 -15.25 15.13 7.01
C MET A 77 -15.26 16.54 7.64
N HIS A 78 -14.07 17.05 7.98
CA HIS A 78 -13.96 18.35 8.65
C HIS A 78 -14.10 19.54 7.69
N LEU A 79 -13.15 19.70 6.75
CA LEU A 79 -13.06 20.87 5.88
C LEU A 79 -13.74 20.68 4.52
N LEU A 80 -13.64 19.48 3.96
CA LEU A 80 -14.09 19.16 2.60
C LEU A 80 -15.34 18.27 2.63
N LYS A 81 -16.05 18.20 1.50
CA LYS A 81 -17.14 17.25 1.29
C LYS A 81 -16.62 16.05 0.49
N PRO A 82 -17.06 14.82 0.79
CA PRO A 82 -16.70 13.64 0.00
C PRO A 82 -16.95 13.84 -1.50
N SER A 83 -15.99 13.44 -2.34
CA SER A 83 -16.06 13.60 -3.80
C SER A 83 -15.68 12.36 -4.61
N ALA A 84 -14.93 11.42 -4.05
CA ALA A 84 -14.57 10.12 -4.64
C ALA A 84 -15.70 9.47 -5.45
N ARG A 85 -16.91 9.31 -4.87
CA ARG A 85 -18.04 8.70 -5.58
C ARG A 85 -18.45 9.47 -6.84
N ARG A 86 -18.50 10.80 -6.76
CA ARG A 86 -18.84 11.65 -7.92
C ARG A 86 -17.78 11.54 -9.02
N ILE A 87 -16.51 11.44 -8.64
CA ILE A 87 -15.40 11.24 -9.60
C ILE A 87 -15.54 9.87 -10.26
N PHE A 88 -15.81 8.82 -9.47
CA PHE A 88 -16.01 7.46 -9.97
C PHE A 88 -17.19 7.38 -10.93
N ASP A 89 -18.37 7.91 -10.54
CA ASP A 89 -19.56 7.95 -11.41
C ASP A 89 -19.33 8.79 -12.68
N SER A 90 -18.53 9.85 -12.60
CA SER A 90 -18.17 10.68 -13.76
C SER A 90 -17.27 9.90 -14.74
N GLU A 91 -16.36 9.08 -14.23
CA GLU A 91 -15.51 8.21 -15.04
C GLU A 91 -16.33 7.12 -15.72
N GLU A 92 -17.23 6.44 -14.99
CA GLU A 92 -18.11 5.40 -15.56
C GLU A 92 -19.01 5.93 -16.68
N LYS A 93 -19.42 7.20 -16.59
CA LYS A 93 -20.23 7.88 -17.63
C LYS A 93 -19.40 8.44 -18.78
N GLY A 94 -18.08 8.30 -18.77
CA GLY A 94 -17.18 8.86 -19.78
C GLY A 94 -17.10 10.39 -19.75
N LEU A 95 -17.44 11.02 -18.62
CA LEU A 95 -17.44 12.48 -18.45
C LEU A 95 -16.12 13.02 -17.87
N ALA A 96 -15.25 12.14 -17.36
CA ALA A 96 -13.94 12.53 -16.85
C ALA A 96 -12.98 12.88 -18.00
N ALA A 97 -12.22 13.97 -17.85
CA ALA A 97 -11.25 14.41 -18.87
C ALA A 97 -10.13 13.37 -19.13
N ILE A 98 -9.76 12.62 -18.09
CA ILE A 98 -8.89 11.44 -18.15
C ILE A 98 -9.63 10.33 -17.41
N GLY A 99 -9.73 9.15 -18.03
CA GLY A 99 -10.48 8.01 -17.50
C GLY A 99 -9.62 6.75 -17.31
N GLY A 100 -10.29 5.64 -17.08
CA GLY A 100 -9.69 4.32 -16.94
C GLY A 100 -9.11 4.05 -15.56
N ILE A 101 -8.17 3.11 -15.53
CA ILE A 101 -7.62 2.52 -14.31
C ILE A 101 -7.00 3.56 -13.36
N HIS A 102 -6.39 4.61 -13.89
CA HIS A 102 -5.74 5.67 -13.11
C HIS A 102 -6.76 6.52 -12.35
N THR A 103 -7.82 6.96 -13.02
CA THR A 103 -8.88 7.78 -12.42
C THR A 103 -9.66 6.99 -11.39
N ARG A 104 -9.94 5.70 -11.65
CA ARG A 104 -10.58 4.82 -10.68
C ARG A 104 -9.69 4.54 -9.46
N ALA A 105 -8.39 4.33 -9.65
CA ALA A 105 -7.45 4.22 -8.53
C ALA A 105 -7.41 5.48 -7.67
N ALA A 106 -7.32 6.66 -8.30
CA ALA A 106 -7.35 7.94 -7.58
C ALA A 106 -8.66 8.13 -6.79
N ALA A 107 -9.82 7.82 -7.40
CA ALA A 107 -11.10 7.88 -6.71
C ALA A 107 -11.18 6.90 -5.53
N ARG A 108 -10.70 5.65 -5.69
CA ARG A 108 -10.63 4.67 -4.59
C ARG A 108 -9.67 5.13 -3.49
N SER A 109 -8.54 5.76 -3.82
CA SER A 109 -7.63 6.36 -2.82
C SER A 109 -8.32 7.46 -2.01
N MET A 110 -9.05 8.36 -2.69
CA MET A 110 -9.82 9.40 -2.01
C MET A 110 -10.92 8.81 -1.11
N ALA A 111 -11.58 7.73 -1.54
CA ALA A 111 -12.60 7.05 -0.75
C ALA A 111 -12.06 6.60 0.61
N VAL A 112 -10.90 5.95 0.63
CA VAL A 112 -10.23 5.53 1.89
C VAL A 112 -9.89 6.74 2.75
N MET A 113 -9.39 7.84 2.15
CA MET A 113 -9.07 9.05 2.90
C MET A 113 -10.31 9.72 3.48
N HIS A 114 -11.49 9.61 2.86
CA HIS A 114 -12.72 10.05 3.49
C HIS A 114 -13.05 9.25 4.75
N ILE A 115 -12.87 7.91 4.71
CA ILE A 115 -13.07 7.05 5.87
C ILE A 115 -12.08 7.42 6.99
N CYS A 116 -10.80 7.60 6.65
CA CYS A 116 -9.78 8.09 7.60
C CYS A 116 -10.18 9.41 8.25
N ASN A 117 -10.59 10.41 7.44
CA ASN A 117 -11.04 11.72 7.90
C ASN A 117 -12.29 11.65 8.80
N SER A 118 -13.15 10.66 8.59
CA SER A 118 -14.35 10.43 9.39
C SER A 118 -14.13 9.57 10.63
N LYS A 119 -12.88 9.23 10.95
CA LYS A 119 -12.48 8.35 12.07
C LYS A 119 -13.02 6.92 11.94
N GLY A 120 -13.22 6.46 10.71
CA GLY A 120 -13.56 5.07 10.41
C GLY A 120 -12.33 4.15 10.47
N ILE A 121 -12.55 2.87 10.14
CA ILE A 121 -11.49 1.85 10.18
C ILE A 121 -10.74 1.86 8.85
N ILE A 122 -9.41 2.03 8.92
CA ILE A 122 -8.50 1.93 7.78
C ILE A 122 -7.31 1.03 8.11
N CYS A 123 -6.58 0.61 7.07
CA CYS A 123 -5.28 -0.02 7.22
C CYS A 123 -4.19 1.01 6.88
N ALA A 124 -3.28 1.29 7.81
CA ALA A 124 -2.17 2.20 7.57
C ALA A 124 -1.22 1.63 6.50
N ALA A 125 -0.77 2.47 5.57
CA ALA A 125 0.05 2.03 4.43
C ALA A 125 0.95 3.15 3.85
N PRO A 126 2.07 3.52 4.50
CA PRO A 126 2.55 3.02 5.80
C PRO A 126 1.95 3.77 7.00
N THR A 127 1.31 4.91 6.80
CA THR A 127 0.70 5.72 7.87
C THR A 127 -0.79 5.93 7.64
N GLY A 128 -1.48 6.55 8.62
CA GLY A 128 -2.87 6.95 8.46
C GLY A 128 -3.07 8.01 7.37
N GLY A 129 -2.18 9.01 7.28
CA GLY A 129 -2.26 10.09 6.29
C GLY A 129 -1.98 9.67 4.85
N SER A 130 -1.37 8.49 4.66
CA SER A 130 -1.09 7.89 3.35
C SER A 130 -1.95 6.65 3.06
N ALA A 131 -2.87 6.29 3.98
CA ALA A 131 -3.59 5.03 3.97
C ALA A 131 -4.39 4.77 2.69
N GLY A 132 -4.76 5.80 1.93
CA GLY A 132 -5.52 5.63 0.67
C GLY A 132 -4.70 5.20 -0.54
N VAL A 133 -3.38 5.39 -0.56
CA VAL A 133 -2.57 5.19 -1.78
C VAL A 133 -2.54 3.71 -2.18
N LEU A 134 -1.99 2.85 -1.33
CA LEU A 134 -1.87 1.41 -1.59
C LEU A 134 -3.22 0.71 -1.84
N PRO A 135 -4.27 0.87 -1.01
CA PRO A 135 -5.56 0.23 -1.27
C PRO A 135 -6.23 0.75 -2.54
N GLY A 136 -6.12 2.05 -2.84
CA GLY A 136 -6.67 2.60 -4.08
C GLY A 136 -6.06 1.95 -5.32
N VAL A 137 -4.73 1.75 -5.32
CA VAL A 137 -4.04 1.02 -6.40
C VAL A 137 -4.42 -0.46 -6.40
N LEU A 138 -4.32 -1.15 -5.27
CA LEU A 138 -4.43 -2.60 -5.25
C LEU A 138 -5.86 -3.10 -5.45
N VAL A 139 -6.87 -2.46 -4.85
CA VAL A 139 -8.28 -2.81 -5.10
C VAL A 139 -8.63 -2.59 -6.59
N THR A 140 -8.08 -1.54 -7.19
CA THR A 140 -8.20 -1.32 -8.64
C THR A 140 -7.60 -2.45 -9.45
N LEU A 141 -6.38 -2.89 -9.13
CA LEU A 141 -5.74 -4.02 -9.82
C LEU A 141 -6.53 -5.32 -9.64
N VAL A 142 -7.03 -5.60 -8.43
CA VAL A 142 -7.87 -6.77 -8.13
C VAL A 142 -9.12 -6.78 -9.00
N GLU A 143 -9.87 -5.68 -9.02
CA GLU A 143 -11.15 -5.63 -9.73
C GLU A 143 -10.99 -5.55 -11.26
N GLU A 144 -9.98 -4.83 -11.76
CA GLU A 144 -9.87 -4.55 -13.21
C GLU A 144 -8.90 -5.47 -13.95
N LYS A 145 -7.95 -6.09 -13.24
CA LYS A 145 -7.05 -7.11 -13.79
C LYS A 145 -7.42 -8.52 -13.34
N ASN A 146 -8.49 -8.66 -12.55
CA ASN A 146 -9.02 -9.93 -12.05
C ASN A 146 -7.93 -10.81 -11.42
N ILE A 147 -7.09 -10.22 -10.58
CA ILE A 147 -6.02 -10.96 -9.90
C ILE A 147 -6.56 -11.70 -8.68
N GLY A 148 -6.16 -12.97 -8.54
CA GLY A 148 -6.57 -13.84 -7.44
C GLY A 148 -5.83 -13.56 -6.12
N PRO A 149 -6.29 -14.17 -5.02
CA PRO A 149 -5.80 -13.87 -3.66
C PRO A 149 -4.29 -14.05 -3.49
N GLU A 150 -3.70 -15.11 -4.04
CA GLU A 150 -2.24 -15.34 -3.96
C GLU A 150 -1.44 -14.20 -4.61
N LYS A 151 -1.90 -13.71 -5.76
CA LYS A 151 -1.25 -12.61 -6.48
C LYS A 151 -1.47 -11.27 -5.79
N THR A 152 -2.64 -11.06 -5.19
CA THR A 152 -2.92 -9.90 -4.34
C THR A 152 -1.99 -9.86 -3.12
N ALA A 153 -1.82 -11.00 -2.44
CA ALA A 153 -0.90 -11.10 -1.31
C ALA A 153 0.56 -10.89 -1.74
N ALA A 154 1.00 -11.50 -2.85
CA ALA A 154 2.34 -11.26 -3.39
C ALA A 154 2.58 -9.78 -3.68
N ALA A 155 1.60 -9.08 -4.27
CA ALA A 155 1.68 -7.64 -4.52
C ALA A 155 1.80 -6.82 -3.22
N LEU A 156 1.07 -7.20 -2.17
CA LEU A 156 1.22 -6.59 -0.85
C LEU A 156 2.56 -6.89 -0.22
N PHE A 157 3.09 -8.11 -0.32
CA PHE A 157 4.43 -8.43 0.15
C PHE A 157 5.50 -7.64 -0.60
N ALA A 158 5.34 -7.42 -1.90
CA ALA A 158 6.24 -6.57 -2.67
C ALA A 158 6.20 -5.11 -2.19
N ALA A 159 5.00 -4.58 -1.92
CA ALA A 159 4.83 -3.27 -1.29
C ALA A 159 5.48 -3.21 0.11
N SER A 160 5.27 -4.23 0.93
CA SER A 160 5.83 -4.36 2.27
C SER A 160 7.35 -4.43 2.26
N ALA A 161 7.96 -5.07 1.25
CA ALA A 161 9.41 -5.13 1.11
C ALA A 161 10.03 -3.73 0.99
N ILE A 162 9.43 -2.88 0.13
CA ILE A 162 9.83 -1.48 0.01
C ILE A 162 9.60 -0.72 1.31
N GLY A 163 8.41 -0.89 1.91
CA GLY A 163 8.08 -0.26 3.19
C GLY A 163 9.06 -0.63 4.31
N LEU A 164 9.46 -1.90 4.39
CA LEU A 164 10.43 -2.41 5.35
C LEU A 164 11.78 -1.70 5.21
N ILE A 165 12.31 -1.61 3.99
CA ILE A 165 13.60 -0.95 3.76
C ILE A 165 13.52 0.55 4.11
N ILE A 166 12.42 1.23 3.76
CA ILE A 166 12.21 2.64 4.14
C ILE A 166 12.13 2.78 5.66
N ALA A 167 11.42 1.89 6.35
CA ALA A 167 11.31 1.90 7.81
C ALA A 167 12.66 1.69 8.50
N GLN A 168 13.52 0.82 7.97
CA GLN A 168 14.83 0.52 8.53
C GLN A 168 15.87 1.62 8.26
N ARG A 169 15.81 2.26 7.07
CA ARG A 169 16.86 3.17 6.61
C ARG A 169 16.49 4.65 6.63
N ALA A 170 15.21 4.96 6.85
CA ALA A 170 14.70 6.32 6.93
C ALA A 170 13.74 6.44 8.12
N THR A 171 12.52 6.90 7.88
CA THR A 171 11.47 7.08 8.89
C THR A 171 10.11 7.10 8.19
N PHE A 172 9.03 7.02 8.95
CA PHE A 172 7.68 7.37 8.50
C PHE A 172 7.11 8.60 9.24
N ALA A 173 7.95 9.28 10.02
CA ALA A 173 7.59 10.51 10.72
C ALA A 173 7.61 11.70 9.75
N ALA A 174 6.44 12.08 9.23
CA ALA A 174 6.30 13.21 8.32
C ALA A 174 6.63 14.56 8.98
N GLU A 175 6.48 14.67 10.29
CA GLU A 175 6.92 15.83 11.07
C GLU A 175 8.43 16.03 11.04
N VAL A 176 9.20 14.97 10.75
CA VAL A 176 10.67 15.02 10.65
C VAL A 176 11.13 15.17 9.20
N ALA A 177 10.51 14.42 8.28
CA ALA A 177 11.02 14.25 6.92
C ALA A 177 10.01 14.62 5.80
N GLY A 178 8.88 15.25 6.15
CA GLY A 178 7.85 15.67 5.20
C GLY A 178 6.98 14.53 4.66
N CYS A 179 5.96 14.85 3.85
CA CYS A 179 5.05 13.84 3.30
C CYS A 179 5.70 12.85 2.32
N GLN A 180 6.95 13.08 1.89
CA GLN A 180 7.68 12.10 1.07
C GLN A 180 7.88 10.76 1.80
N VAL A 181 7.97 10.77 3.14
CA VAL A 181 8.11 9.54 3.92
C VAL A 181 6.77 8.89 4.27
N GLU A 182 5.65 9.53 3.94
CA GLU A 182 4.31 8.94 4.08
C GLU A 182 3.70 8.64 2.72
N ILE A 183 3.25 9.69 2.02
CA ILE A 183 2.58 9.58 0.72
C ILE A 183 3.59 9.16 -0.36
N GLY A 184 4.80 9.70 -0.33
CA GLY A 184 5.87 9.30 -1.26
C GLY A 184 6.27 7.84 -1.07
N ALA A 185 6.47 7.40 0.19
CA ALA A 185 6.72 6.01 0.54
C ALA A 185 5.57 5.10 0.10
N ALA A 186 4.32 5.46 0.37
CA ALA A 186 3.16 4.70 -0.06
C ALA A 186 3.06 4.59 -1.59
N GLY A 187 3.43 5.64 -2.32
CA GLY A 187 3.56 5.63 -3.78
C GLY A 187 4.63 4.65 -4.25
N ALA A 188 5.80 4.66 -3.63
CA ALA A 188 6.90 3.72 -3.92
C ALA A 188 6.50 2.26 -3.65
N MET A 189 5.87 2.01 -2.50
CA MET A 189 5.30 0.71 -2.13
C MET A 189 4.27 0.25 -3.17
N SER A 190 3.39 1.14 -3.62
CA SER A 190 2.35 0.83 -4.63
C SER A 190 2.95 0.57 -6.01
N ALA A 191 4.03 1.26 -6.39
CA ALA A 191 4.73 1.02 -7.65
C ALA A 191 5.34 -0.39 -7.70
N ALA A 192 5.96 -0.84 -6.60
CA ALA A 192 6.44 -2.22 -6.49
C ALA A 192 5.30 -3.25 -6.61
N ALA A 193 4.14 -3.00 -5.96
CA ALA A 193 2.96 -3.86 -6.10
C ALA A 193 2.47 -3.94 -7.55
N VAL A 194 2.46 -2.83 -8.29
CA VAL A 194 2.07 -2.81 -9.72
C VAL A 194 3.03 -3.68 -10.55
N VAL A 195 4.35 -3.58 -10.31
CA VAL A 195 5.35 -4.40 -11.02
C VAL A 195 5.20 -5.88 -10.69
N GLU A 196 4.96 -6.23 -9.42
CA GLU A 196 4.67 -7.60 -9.01
C GLU A 196 3.44 -8.15 -9.74
N VAL A 197 2.36 -7.37 -9.83
CA VAL A 197 1.16 -7.74 -10.59
C VAL A 197 1.46 -7.90 -12.08
N ALA A 198 2.34 -7.06 -12.64
CA ALA A 198 2.77 -7.16 -14.04
C ALA A 198 3.71 -8.35 -14.31
N GLY A 199 4.18 -9.06 -13.28
CA GLY A 199 5.11 -10.18 -13.41
C GLY A 199 6.57 -9.75 -13.61
N GLY A 200 6.93 -8.54 -13.15
CA GLY A 200 8.30 -8.04 -13.22
C GLY A 200 9.24 -8.72 -12.22
N LYS A 201 10.54 -8.58 -12.47
CA LYS A 201 11.61 -9.04 -11.57
C LYS A 201 11.75 -8.12 -10.36
N ALA A 202 12.39 -8.62 -9.29
CA ALA A 202 12.62 -7.85 -8.07
C ALA A 202 13.36 -6.52 -8.33
N GLY A 203 14.40 -6.52 -9.17
CA GLY A 203 15.10 -5.29 -9.57
C GLY A 203 14.17 -4.26 -10.23
N GLN A 204 13.25 -4.70 -11.11
CA GLN A 204 12.29 -3.80 -11.77
C GLN A 204 11.29 -3.20 -10.77
N ALA A 205 10.90 -3.96 -9.74
CA ALA A 205 10.02 -3.47 -8.69
C ALA A 205 10.73 -2.42 -7.82
N VAL A 206 12.01 -2.64 -7.50
CA VAL A 206 12.85 -1.67 -6.79
C VAL A 206 13.08 -0.41 -7.62
N ASP A 207 13.37 -0.54 -8.92
CA ASP A 207 13.52 0.60 -9.84
C ASP A 207 12.24 1.44 -9.90
N ALA A 208 11.08 0.78 -10.04
CA ALA A 208 9.79 1.47 -10.07
C ALA A 208 9.50 2.20 -8.74
N ALA A 209 9.81 1.57 -7.61
CA ALA A 209 9.70 2.19 -6.30
C ALA A 209 10.61 3.41 -6.16
N ALA A 210 11.87 3.31 -6.60
CA ALA A 210 12.84 4.41 -6.57
C ALA A 210 12.38 5.59 -7.44
N ILE A 211 11.91 5.33 -8.65
CA ILE A 211 11.37 6.35 -9.56
C ILE A 211 10.14 7.03 -8.93
N ALA A 212 9.20 6.26 -8.38
CA ALA A 212 8.01 6.82 -7.73
C ALA A 212 8.37 7.70 -6.54
N LEU A 213 9.31 7.26 -5.69
CA LEU A 213 9.79 8.05 -4.55
C LEU A 213 10.47 9.34 -5.01
N GLN A 214 11.35 9.27 -6.02
CA GLN A 214 12.05 10.43 -6.59
C GLN A 214 11.09 11.53 -7.07
N ASN A 215 9.97 11.16 -7.67
CA ASN A 215 8.95 12.11 -8.14
C ASN A 215 8.21 12.85 -7.01
N THR A 216 8.39 12.43 -5.75
CA THR A 216 7.74 13.03 -4.58
C THR A 216 8.74 13.58 -3.55
N MET A 217 10.05 13.49 -3.84
CA MET A 217 11.08 14.03 -2.96
C MET A 217 10.98 15.56 -2.84
N GLY A 218 11.21 16.06 -1.62
CA GLY A 218 11.04 17.46 -1.25
C GLY A 218 9.61 17.82 -0.81
N SER A 219 8.67 16.87 -0.81
CA SER A 219 7.29 17.10 -0.34
C SER A 219 7.28 17.34 1.17
N VAL A 220 6.90 18.55 1.58
CA VAL A 220 6.73 18.94 2.99
C VAL A 220 5.41 18.39 3.57
N CYS A 221 5.30 18.38 4.89
CA CYS A 221 4.06 18.07 5.61
C CYS A 221 3.54 19.35 6.29
N ASP A 222 2.67 20.07 5.59
CA ASP A 222 2.03 21.30 6.09
C ASP A 222 0.53 21.33 5.71
N PRO A 223 -0.29 20.44 6.31
CA PRO A 223 -1.70 20.37 5.97
C PRO A 223 -2.48 21.57 6.53
N VAL A 224 -3.49 22.00 5.78
CA VAL A 224 -4.39 23.09 6.19
C VAL A 224 -5.05 22.77 7.54
N GLN A 225 -4.85 23.66 8.52
CA GLN A 225 -5.34 23.52 9.90
C GLN A 225 -4.88 22.24 10.62
N GLY A 226 -3.76 21.62 10.20
CA GLY A 226 -3.29 20.38 10.83
C GLY A 226 -4.17 19.16 10.53
N GLY A 227 -5.07 19.25 9.54
CA GLY A 227 -5.93 18.14 9.13
C GLY A 227 -5.14 17.01 8.44
N VAL A 228 -5.72 15.82 8.39
CA VAL A 228 -5.19 14.65 7.65
C VAL A 228 -6.25 14.18 6.68
#